data_AF-A0A0N4WCH1-F1
#
_entry.id   AF-A0A0N4WCH1-F1
#
_cell.length_a   1.000
_cell.length_b   1.000
_cell.length_c   1.000
_cell.angle_alpha   90.00
_cell.angle_beta   90.00
_cell.angle_gamma   90.00
#
_symmetry.space_group_name_H-M   'P 1'
#
loop_
_entity.id
_entity.type
_entity.pdbx_description
1 polymer ?
#
loop_
_entity_poly.entity_id
_entity_poly.type
_entity_poly.pdbx_seq_one_letter_code
_entity_poly.pdbx_strand_id
1 'polypeptide(L)'
;MIVNQCSERRYLRIRGYSNRDEIKVHVMPSKEVLSLGVGRDIQVEVSMKEDMPNCSFFGADPVKEPNQDMFETVGVFYHIAVGGKNGTSLATVLEPDSKPFFFKHNRFSKCLFNNDFKLYIDQLMIDIEWEEYDVLPFLVKSGDLENSDVVLCQVRAFLFSPTSFY
;
A
#
# COMPACT_ATOMS: atom_id res chain seq x y z
N MET A 1 -27.83 -8.96 -4.89
CA MET A 1 -26.46 -9.01 -5.45
C MET A 1 -25.56 -8.42 -4.39
N ILE A 2 -24.80 -9.27 -3.69
CA ILE A 2 -23.99 -8.88 -2.53
C ILE A 2 -22.58 -8.64 -3.05
N VAL A 3 -22.14 -7.38 -3.03
CA VAL A 3 -20.76 -7.00 -3.39
C VAL A 3 -19.93 -7.14 -2.11
N ASN A 4 -18.88 -7.96 -2.15
CA ASN A 4 -17.65 -7.85 -1.35
C ASN A 4 -17.81 -7.41 0.12
N GLN A 5 -18.52 -8.20 0.95
CA GLN A 5 -18.67 -7.89 2.37
C GLN A 5 -17.55 -8.50 3.21
N CYS A 6 -16.83 -7.65 3.92
CA CYS A 6 -15.98 -8.06 5.03
C CYS A 6 -16.84 -8.35 6.26
N SER A 7 -16.40 -9.28 7.10
CA SER A 7 -17.17 -9.68 8.28
C SER A 7 -17.43 -8.49 9.19
N GLU A 8 -18.69 -8.22 9.52
CA GLU A 8 -19.06 -7.21 10.50
C GLU A 8 -18.51 -7.62 11.88
N ARG A 9 -17.70 -6.74 12.50
CA ARG A 9 -17.06 -7.03 13.79
C ARG A 9 -17.75 -6.22 14.89
N ARG A 10 -18.35 -6.91 15.86
CA ARG A 10 -18.98 -6.29 17.04
C ARG A 10 -17.97 -5.60 17.98
N TYR A 11 -16.71 -6.01 17.93
CA TYR A 11 -15.60 -5.41 18.69
C TYR A 11 -14.41 -5.17 17.77
N LEU A 12 -13.93 -3.92 17.72
CA LEU A 12 -12.74 -3.55 16.94
C LEU A 12 -11.52 -3.61 17.86
N ARG A 13 -10.58 -4.51 17.54
CA ARG A 13 -9.24 -4.50 18.17
C ARG A 13 -8.43 -3.42 17.49
N ILE A 14 -8.19 -2.31 18.17
CA ILE A 14 -7.48 -1.15 17.62
C ILE A 14 -6.10 -1.06 18.28
N ARG A 15 -5.03 -0.87 17.48
CA ARG A 15 -3.66 -0.68 17.97
C ARG A 15 -2.90 0.35 17.16
N GLY A 16 -2.09 1.17 17.82
CA GLY A 16 -1.17 2.12 17.17
C GLY A 16 0.23 1.52 17.02
N TYR A 17 0.86 1.78 15.88
CA TYR A 17 2.26 1.49 15.59
C TYR A 17 2.93 2.79 15.17
N SER A 18 4.19 2.99 15.58
CA SER A 18 4.92 4.23 15.29
C SER A 18 5.95 3.97 14.20
N ASN A 19 5.96 4.85 13.20
CA ASN A 19 7.10 5.09 12.32
C ASN A 19 7.95 6.23 12.90
N ARG A 20 8.98 6.69 12.19
CA ARG A 20 9.88 7.76 12.69
C ARG A 20 9.18 9.10 12.89
N ASP A 21 8.17 9.39 12.09
CA ASP A 21 7.52 10.69 11.95
C ASP A 21 6.01 10.66 12.25
N GLU A 22 5.44 9.48 12.46
CA GLU A 22 3.99 9.28 12.52
C GLU A 22 3.55 8.07 13.36
N ILE A 23 2.26 8.06 13.74
CA ILE A 23 1.62 6.90 14.38
C ILE A 23 0.47 6.41 13.48
N LYS A 24 0.59 5.17 13.00
CA LYS A 24 -0.44 4.48 12.21
C LYS A 24 -1.34 3.64 13.13
N VAL A 25 -2.66 3.88 13.12
CA VAL A 25 -3.64 3.25 14.03
C VAL A 25 -4.55 2.23 13.31
N HIS A 26 -4.38 0.95 13.59
CA HIS A 26 -5.00 -0.10 12.79
C HIS A 26 -6.12 -0.79 13.56
N VAL A 27 -7.24 -1.05 12.88
CA VAL A 27 -8.10 -2.15 13.28
C VAL A 27 -7.36 -3.42 12.86
N MET A 28 -7.01 -4.28 13.82
CA MET A 28 -6.11 -5.39 13.57
C MET A 28 -6.64 -6.32 12.45
N PRO A 29 -5.93 -6.46 11.33
CA PRO A 29 -6.27 -7.39 10.28
C PRO A 29 -6.00 -8.84 10.73
N SER A 30 -6.55 -9.76 9.96
CA SER A 30 -6.62 -11.19 10.25
C SER A 30 -6.08 -12.06 9.13
N LYS A 31 -5.84 -11.48 7.95
CA LYS A 31 -5.34 -12.21 6.77
C LYS A 31 -4.26 -11.44 6.03
N GLU A 32 -4.65 -10.51 5.16
CA GLU A 32 -3.75 -9.97 4.13
C GLU A 32 -3.59 -8.47 4.28
N VAL A 33 -2.33 -8.05 4.33
CA VAL A 33 -1.93 -6.65 4.42
C VAL A 33 -1.15 -6.31 3.16
N LEU A 34 -1.61 -5.30 2.43
CA LEU A 34 -0.93 -4.73 1.27
C LEU A 34 -0.44 -3.33 1.62
N SER A 35 0.86 -3.08 1.48
CA SER A 35 1.48 -1.76 1.64
C SER A 35 1.92 -1.22 0.27
N LEU A 36 1.41 -0.05 -0.11
CA LEU A 36 1.80 0.67 -1.31
C LEU A 36 2.68 1.85 -0.91
N GLY A 37 3.82 1.99 -1.61
CA GLY A 37 4.83 2.98 -1.25
C GLY A 37 5.55 2.60 0.03
N VAL A 38 6.14 1.40 0.03
CA VAL A 38 6.85 0.83 1.20
C VAL A 38 7.94 1.77 1.72
N GLY A 39 8.65 2.45 0.81
CA GLY A 39 9.75 3.32 1.16
C GLY A 39 10.82 2.62 1.99
N ARG A 40 11.49 3.39 2.86
CA ARG A 40 12.57 2.90 3.74
C ARG A 40 12.19 2.85 5.22
N ASP A 41 10.96 3.21 5.58
CA ASP A 41 10.49 3.15 6.98
C ASP A 41 9.40 2.09 7.15
N ILE A 42 9.85 0.84 7.35
CA ILE A 42 8.98 -0.33 7.47
C ILE A 42 8.65 -0.72 8.93
N GLN A 43 8.88 0.18 9.89
CA GLN A 43 8.78 -0.14 11.32
C GLN A 43 7.38 -0.57 11.72
N VAL A 44 6.36 0.05 11.12
CA VAL A 44 4.96 -0.35 11.31
C VAL A 44 4.74 -1.77 10.80
N GLU A 45 5.19 -2.11 9.60
CA GLU A 45 5.03 -3.44 9.01
C GLU A 45 5.75 -4.52 9.82
N VAL A 46 6.97 -4.25 10.30
CA VAL A 46 7.72 -5.15 11.19
C VAL A 46 6.94 -5.39 12.48
N SER A 47 6.50 -4.32 13.15
CA SER A 47 5.76 -4.41 14.42
C SER A 47 4.43 -5.14 14.25
N MET A 48 3.73 -4.88 13.14
CA MET A 48 2.53 -5.61 12.77
C MET A 48 2.85 -7.10 12.59
N LYS A 49 3.89 -7.47 11.85
CA LYS A 49 4.23 -8.88 11.62
C LYS A 49 4.53 -9.64 12.91
N GLU A 50 5.16 -9.00 13.89
CA GLU A 50 5.36 -9.59 15.22
C GLU A 50 4.05 -9.86 15.96
N ASP A 51 3.10 -8.93 15.92
CA ASP A 51 1.80 -9.05 16.58
C ASP A 51 0.81 -9.97 15.84
N MET A 52 0.97 -10.12 14.52
CA MET A 52 0.14 -10.96 13.65
C MET A 52 0.99 -11.85 12.72
N PRO A 53 1.71 -12.83 13.28
CA PRO A 53 2.64 -13.67 12.51
C PRO A 53 1.93 -14.47 11.41
N ASN A 54 0.64 -14.76 11.59
CA ASN A 54 -0.19 -15.52 10.64
C ASN A 54 -0.72 -14.67 9.47
N CYS A 55 -0.57 -13.34 9.51
CA CYS A 55 -0.95 -12.49 8.39
C CYS A 55 0.11 -12.56 7.27
N SER A 56 -0.35 -12.52 6.03
CA SER A 56 0.48 -12.37 4.84
C SER A 56 0.67 -10.88 4.55
N PHE A 57 1.93 -10.47 4.37
CA PHE A 57 2.29 -9.09 4.07
C PHE A 57 2.84 -9.02 2.65
N PHE A 58 2.35 -8.04 1.91
CA PHE A 58 2.77 -7.76 0.54
C PHE A 58 3.08 -6.28 0.42
N GLY A 59 4.20 -5.95 -0.22
CA GLY A 59 4.67 -4.57 -0.38
C GLY A 59 4.90 -4.26 -1.84
N ALA A 60 4.51 -3.08 -2.30
CA ALA A 60 4.77 -2.63 -3.65
C ALA A 60 5.44 -1.25 -3.65
N ASP A 61 6.55 -1.14 -4.38
CA ASP A 61 7.31 0.10 -4.48
C ASP A 61 8.06 0.20 -5.83
N PRO A 62 8.15 1.40 -6.44
CA PRO A 62 8.97 1.65 -7.64
C PRO A 62 10.48 1.55 -7.41
N VAL A 63 10.96 1.73 -6.18
CA VAL A 63 12.38 1.71 -5.82
C VAL A 63 12.70 0.33 -5.24
N LYS A 64 13.51 -0.44 -5.96
CA LYS A 64 13.88 -1.79 -5.53
C LYS A 64 14.88 -1.78 -4.38
N GLU A 65 16.09 -1.26 -4.57
CA GLU A 65 17.09 -1.20 -3.52
C GLU A 65 17.07 0.18 -2.81
N PRO A 66 17.11 0.24 -1.46
CA PRO A 66 17.19 -0.88 -0.51
C PRO A 66 15.83 -1.44 -0.05
N ASN A 67 14.71 -0.91 -0.53
CA ASN A 67 13.37 -1.17 0.01
C ASN A 67 13.00 -2.66 0.00
N GLN A 68 13.40 -3.41 -1.04
CA GLN A 68 13.18 -4.84 -1.15
C GLN A 68 13.82 -5.61 0.01
N ASP A 69 15.13 -5.40 0.24
CA ASP A 69 15.88 -6.14 1.27
C ASP A 69 15.28 -5.89 2.66
N MET A 70 14.79 -4.67 2.89
CA MET A 70 14.11 -4.31 4.13
C MET A 70 12.76 -5.03 4.23
N PHE A 71 11.89 -4.90 3.23
CA PHE A 71 10.54 -5.44 3.30
C PHE A 71 10.46 -6.96 3.27
N GLU A 72 11.40 -7.63 2.60
CA GLU A 72 11.47 -9.10 2.53
C GLU A 72 11.75 -9.75 3.90
N THR A 73 12.13 -8.97 4.92
CA THR A 73 12.16 -9.44 6.32
C THR A 73 10.76 -9.63 6.92
N VAL A 74 9.74 -9.01 6.33
CA VAL A 74 8.35 -8.98 6.82
C VAL A 74 7.41 -9.81 5.93
N GLY A 75 7.59 -9.72 4.62
CA GLY A 75 6.67 -10.26 3.63
C GLY A 75 7.24 -10.38 2.23
N VAL A 76 6.38 -10.36 1.21
CA VAL A 76 6.77 -10.43 -0.20
C VAL A 76 6.82 -9.04 -0.80
N PHE A 77 7.93 -8.67 -1.41
CA PHE A 77 8.10 -7.39 -2.09
C PHE A 77 7.85 -7.50 -3.60
N TYR A 78 7.17 -6.52 -4.16
CA TYR A 78 6.94 -6.37 -5.58
C TYR A 78 7.56 -5.06 -6.06
N HIS A 79 8.59 -5.16 -6.89
CA HIS A 79 9.19 -4.03 -7.58
C HIS A 79 8.28 -3.55 -8.70
N ILE A 80 7.21 -2.87 -8.33
CA ILE A 80 6.15 -2.40 -9.21
C ILE A 80 5.68 -1.05 -8.72
N ALA A 81 5.69 -0.08 -9.62
CA ALA A 81 5.03 1.19 -9.39
C ALA A 81 3.54 1.08 -9.69
N VAL A 82 2.73 1.55 -8.75
CA VAL A 82 1.28 1.53 -8.82
C VAL A 82 0.79 2.92 -9.21
N GLY A 83 -0.02 3.01 -10.26
CA GLY A 83 -0.68 4.25 -10.62
C GLY A 83 -2.09 4.02 -11.15
N GLY A 84 -2.76 5.10 -11.49
CA GLY A 84 -4.15 5.10 -11.95
C GLY A 84 -4.33 4.65 -13.41
N LYS A 85 -3.24 4.56 -14.15
CA LYS A 85 -3.21 4.14 -15.55
C LYS A 85 -1.90 3.41 -15.84
N ASN A 86 -1.82 2.73 -16.97
CA ASN A 86 -0.52 2.27 -17.46
C ASN A 86 0.21 3.49 -18.04
N GLY A 87 1.48 3.68 -17.68
CA GLY A 87 2.21 4.83 -18.16
C GLY A 87 3.67 4.83 -17.75
N THR A 88 4.33 5.95 -18.00
CA THR A 88 5.65 6.25 -17.50
C THR A 88 5.57 7.63 -16.89
N SER A 89 5.90 7.72 -15.61
CA SER A 89 5.92 8.98 -14.85
C SER A 89 7.34 9.27 -14.42
N LEU A 90 7.61 10.56 -14.23
CA LEU A 90 8.86 11.01 -13.64
C LEU A 90 8.67 11.05 -12.13
N ALA A 91 9.39 10.22 -11.38
CA ALA A 91 9.48 10.35 -9.93
C ALA A 91 10.79 11.02 -9.56
N THR A 92 10.77 11.63 -8.38
CA THR A 92 11.98 11.93 -7.63
C THR A 92 11.84 11.21 -6.31
N VAL A 93 12.89 10.54 -5.84
CA VAL A 93 12.87 9.99 -4.47
C VAL A 93 12.98 11.17 -3.50
N LEU A 94 12.39 11.10 -2.32
CA LEU A 94 12.69 12.03 -1.23
C LEU A 94 14.10 11.78 -0.66
N GLU A 95 15.13 11.92 -1.50
CA GLU A 95 16.52 11.97 -1.07
C GLU A 95 17.20 13.20 -1.67
N PRO A 96 18.00 13.93 -0.86
CA PRO A 96 18.53 15.24 -1.21
C PRO A 96 19.38 15.27 -2.48
N ASP A 97 19.98 14.14 -2.86
CA ASP A 97 20.82 14.00 -4.04
C ASP A 97 20.19 13.13 -5.15
N SER A 98 18.93 12.72 -4.98
CA SER A 98 18.29 11.85 -5.96
C SER A 98 17.96 12.61 -7.23
N LYS A 99 18.38 12.05 -8.36
CA LYS A 99 17.99 12.57 -9.67
C LYS A 99 16.59 12.07 -9.99
N PRO A 100 15.75 12.90 -10.64
CA PRO A 100 14.50 12.44 -11.19
C PRO A 100 14.74 11.24 -12.10
N PHE A 101 13.96 10.17 -11.91
CA PHE A 101 14.04 8.96 -12.71
C PHE A 101 12.66 8.63 -13.27
N PHE A 102 12.64 8.09 -14.49
CA PHE A 102 11.40 7.63 -15.09
C PHE A 102 11.13 6.20 -14.64
N PHE A 103 9.93 5.97 -14.15
CA PHE A 103 9.46 4.64 -13.79
C PHE A 103 8.20 4.32 -14.58
N LYS A 104 8.10 3.06 -14.99
CA LYS A 104 6.91 2.55 -15.65
C LYS A 104 5.93 2.11 -14.58
N HIS A 105 4.80 2.80 -14.49
CA HIS A 105 3.73 2.43 -13.58
C HIS A 105 2.66 1.63 -14.30
N ASN A 106 2.14 0.65 -13.60
CA ASN A 106 1.04 -0.17 -14.05
C ASN A 106 -0.24 0.29 -13.35
N ARG A 107 -1.36 0.19 -14.05
CA ARG A 107 -2.68 0.47 -13.48
C ARG A 107 -2.88 -0.42 -12.25
N PHE A 108 -3.28 0.15 -11.12
CA PHE A 108 -3.43 -0.56 -9.84
C PHE A 108 -4.24 -1.85 -9.97
N SER A 109 -5.37 -1.81 -10.67
CA SER A 109 -6.18 -2.99 -10.94
C SER A 109 -5.37 -4.08 -11.65
N LYS A 110 -4.60 -3.74 -12.69
CA LYS A 110 -3.73 -4.69 -13.40
C LYS A 110 -2.62 -5.25 -12.52
N CYS A 111 -2.06 -4.45 -11.60
CA CYS A 111 -1.06 -4.92 -10.63
C CYS A 111 -1.63 -6.01 -9.73
N LEU A 112 -2.85 -5.80 -9.22
CA LEU A 112 -3.54 -6.76 -8.38
C LEU A 112 -3.88 -8.04 -9.15
N PHE A 113 -4.44 -7.92 -10.37
CA PHE A 113 -4.92 -9.09 -11.13
C PHE A 113 -3.83 -9.93 -11.79
N ASN A 114 -2.69 -9.35 -12.17
CA ASN A 114 -1.66 -10.07 -12.93
C ASN A 114 -0.57 -10.73 -12.07
N ASN A 115 -0.46 -10.41 -10.79
CA ASN A 115 0.61 -10.91 -9.91
C ASN A 115 0.10 -11.84 -8.80
N ASP A 116 -1.02 -12.53 -9.01
CA ASP A 116 -1.66 -13.39 -8.02
C ASP A 116 -1.97 -12.69 -6.68
N PHE A 117 -2.11 -11.35 -6.67
CA PHE A 117 -2.59 -10.69 -5.47
C PHE A 117 -3.98 -11.20 -5.18
N LYS A 118 -4.16 -11.69 -3.96
CA LYS A 118 -5.38 -12.36 -3.57
C LYS A 118 -6.56 -11.40 -3.73
N LEU A 119 -7.68 -11.95 -4.17
CA LEU A 119 -8.97 -11.27 -4.35
C LEU A 119 -9.52 -10.66 -3.04
N TYR A 120 -8.80 -10.77 -1.92
CA TYR A 120 -9.21 -10.34 -0.61
C TYR A 120 -8.08 -9.58 0.10
N ILE A 121 -8.20 -8.26 0.21
CA ILE A 121 -7.28 -7.40 0.95
C ILE A 121 -7.96 -6.98 2.24
N ASP A 122 -7.51 -7.53 3.37
CA ASP A 122 -8.07 -7.18 4.68
C ASP A 122 -7.65 -5.76 5.08
N GLN A 123 -6.39 -5.39 4.79
CA GLN A 123 -5.89 -4.05 5.02
C GLN A 123 -5.02 -3.56 3.86
N LEU A 124 -5.39 -2.42 3.29
CA LEU A 124 -4.58 -1.65 2.36
C LEU A 124 -3.98 -0.44 3.10
N MET A 125 -2.66 -0.37 3.12
CA MET A 125 -1.86 0.77 3.53
C MET A 125 -1.38 1.48 2.28
N ILE A 126 -1.62 2.78 2.22
CA ILE A 126 -1.21 3.66 1.13
C ILE A 126 -0.32 4.71 1.75
N ASP A 127 0.93 4.75 1.35
CA ASP A 127 1.90 5.75 1.77
C ASP A 127 2.58 6.28 0.51
N ILE A 128 1.92 7.23 -0.14
CA ILE A 128 2.23 7.62 -1.52
C ILE A 128 2.39 9.13 -1.65
N GLU A 129 3.11 9.53 -2.69
CA GLU A 129 3.44 10.92 -2.95
C GLU A 129 2.88 11.41 -4.28
N TRP A 130 2.43 12.67 -4.30
CA TRP A 130 1.96 13.47 -5.44
C TRP A 130 1.64 12.73 -6.77
N GLU A 131 2.66 12.27 -7.52
CA GLU A 131 2.51 11.58 -8.81
C GLU A 131 1.72 10.25 -8.73
N GLU A 132 1.58 9.67 -7.55
CA GLU A 132 0.90 8.40 -7.30
C GLU A 132 -0.57 8.59 -6.89
N TYR A 133 -1.02 9.84 -6.69
CA TYR A 133 -2.40 10.14 -6.25
C TYR A 133 -3.46 9.68 -7.24
N ASP A 134 -3.08 9.39 -8.48
CA ASP A 134 -3.98 8.85 -9.49
C ASP A 134 -4.48 7.42 -9.16
N VAL A 135 -3.94 6.78 -8.11
CA VAL A 135 -4.52 5.56 -7.51
C VAL A 135 -5.80 5.84 -6.70
N LEU A 136 -5.98 7.02 -6.13
CA LEU A 136 -7.11 7.31 -5.22
C LEU A 136 -8.50 7.19 -5.89
N PRO A 137 -8.70 7.60 -7.17
CA PRO A 137 -9.93 7.33 -7.90
C PRO A 137 -10.29 5.85 -8.05
N PHE A 138 -9.40 4.90 -7.76
CA PHE A 138 -9.74 3.47 -7.75
C PHE A 138 -10.58 3.09 -6.53
N LEU A 139 -10.46 3.86 -5.44
CA LEU A 139 -11.04 3.57 -4.14
C LEU A 139 -12.44 4.20 -3.98
N VAL A 140 -12.85 5.08 -4.89
CA VAL A 140 -14.15 5.72 -4.84
C VAL A 140 -15.24 4.76 -5.30
N LYS A 141 -16.47 4.98 -4.80
CA LYS A 141 -17.67 4.31 -5.31
C LYS A 141 -17.80 4.62 -6.81
N SER A 142 -18.12 3.62 -7.62
CA SER A 142 -18.09 3.57 -9.09
C SER A 142 -16.70 3.64 -9.73
N GLY A 143 -15.64 3.56 -8.92
CA GLY A 143 -14.28 3.39 -9.40
C GLY A 143 -14.01 1.98 -9.92
N ASP A 144 -12.78 1.75 -10.36
CA ASP A 144 -12.38 0.47 -10.96
C ASP A 144 -12.55 -0.72 -10.01
N LEU A 145 -12.40 -0.51 -8.70
CA LEU A 145 -12.49 -1.60 -7.72
C LEU A 145 -13.91 -2.18 -7.64
N GLU A 146 -14.96 -1.36 -7.85
CA GLU A 146 -16.36 -1.82 -7.85
C GLU A 146 -16.65 -2.73 -9.05
N ASN A 147 -15.97 -2.52 -10.17
CA ASN A 147 -16.09 -3.34 -11.37
C ASN A 147 -15.10 -4.51 -11.40
N SER A 148 -14.58 -4.90 -10.23
CA SER A 148 -13.49 -5.85 -10.08
C SER A 148 -13.83 -6.90 -9.01
N ASP A 149 -13.23 -8.08 -9.08
CA ASP A 149 -13.44 -9.16 -8.09
C ASP A 149 -12.64 -8.96 -6.79
N VAL A 150 -12.05 -7.78 -6.56
CA VAL A 150 -11.27 -7.48 -5.36
C VAL A 150 -12.16 -7.03 -4.20
N VAL A 151 -12.07 -7.74 -3.08
CA VAL A 151 -12.66 -7.38 -1.79
C VAL A 151 -11.64 -6.58 -0.99
N LEU A 152 -12.00 -5.36 -0.59
CA LEU A 152 -11.16 -4.50 0.23
C LEU A 152 -11.88 -4.14 1.54
N CYS A 153 -11.31 -4.53 2.68
CA CYS A 153 -11.98 -4.38 3.98
C CYS A 153 -11.63 -3.08 4.70
N GLN A 154 -10.37 -2.67 4.63
CA GLN A 154 -9.87 -1.51 5.35
C GLN A 154 -8.85 -0.79 4.51
N VAL A 155 -8.95 0.54 4.48
CA VAL A 155 -7.99 1.41 3.82
C VAL A 155 -7.44 2.40 4.83
N ARG A 156 -6.13 2.55 4.84
CA ARG A 156 -5.41 3.57 5.57
C ARG A 156 -4.48 4.27 4.58
N ALA A 157 -4.67 5.57 4.43
CA ALA A 157 -3.86 6.38 3.53
C ALA A 157 -3.12 7.47 4.33
N PHE A 158 -1.82 7.56 4.07
CA PHE A 158 -0.97 8.67 4.41
C PHE A 158 -0.56 9.34 3.09
N LEU A 159 -0.76 10.66 2.99
CA LEU A 159 -0.64 11.40 1.75
C LEU A 159 0.24 12.63 2.01
N PHE A 160 1.44 12.64 1.44
CA PHE A 160 2.37 13.76 1.60
C PHE A 160 2.10 14.87 0.58
N SER A 161 1.97 16.12 1.06
CA SER A 161 1.89 17.31 0.21
C SER A 161 3.30 17.74 -0.25
N PRO A 162 3.48 18.15 -1.52
CA PRO A 162 4.77 18.65 -2.02
C PRO A 162 5.24 19.96 -1.37
N THR A 163 4.43 20.57 -0.49
CA THR A 163 4.80 21.78 0.26
C THR A 163 5.33 21.49 1.67
N SER A 164 5.39 20.22 2.07
CA SER A 164 5.78 19.79 3.42
C SER A 164 7.27 19.45 3.55
N PHE A 165 8.12 20.17 2.83
CA PHE A 165 9.58 20.14 3.05
C PHE A 165 9.92 21.15 4.16
N TYR A 166 10.15 20.68 5.38
CA TYR A 166 10.78 21.46 6.45
C TYR A 166 12.25 21.07 6.59
#